data_AF-A0A6L7G6B5-F1
#
_entry.id   AF-A0A6L7G6B5-F1
#
_cell.length_a   1.000
_cell.length_b   1.000
_cell.length_c   1.000
_cell.angle_alpha   90.00
_cell.angle_beta   90.00
_cell.angle_gamma   90.00
#
_symmetry.space_group_name_H-M   'P 1'
#
loop_
_entity.id
_entity.type
_entity.pdbx_description
1 polymer ?
#
loop_
_entity_poly.entity_id
_entity_poly.type
_entity_poly.pdbx_seq_one_letter_code
_entity_poly.pdbx_strand_id
1 'polypeptide(L)' 'MNTATPNELHRKLADVSDLIAGTRPGNRHQHLTKLHELVGDFSRKGLNVPPNLRRLQEDLTNEAIESRFDNMPI' A
#
# COMPACT_ATOMS: atom_id res chain seq x y z
N MET A 1 -2.74 22.13 8.00
CA MET A 1 -2.41 20.70 8.23
C MET A 1 -3.70 19.91 8.06
N ASN A 2 -3.83 19.12 6.99
CA ASN A 2 -5.06 18.40 6.68
C ASN A 2 -5.15 17.15 7.58
N THR A 3 -5.89 17.24 8.67
CA THR A 3 -5.95 16.20 9.70
C THR A 3 -6.95 15.08 9.32
N ALA A 4 -6.72 14.38 8.21
CA ALA A 4 -7.59 13.29 7.69
C ALA A 4 -8.11 12.38 8.81
N THR A 5 -9.40 12.43 9.14
CA THR A 5 -9.99 11.74 10.30
C THR A 5 -9.76 10.22 10.26
N PRO A 6 -9.85 9.50 11.40
CA PRO A 6 -9.69 8.04 11.42
C PRO A 6 -10.59 7.32 10.39
N ASN A 7 -11.82 7.81 10.21
CA ASN A 7 -12.74 7.30 9.19
C ASN A 7 -12.25 7.55 7.76
N GLU A 8 -11.64 8.70 7.49
CA GLU A 8 -11.03 8.96 6.17
C GLU A 8 -9.85 8.05 5.89
N LEU A 9 -9.05 7.70 6.90
CA LEU A 9 -7.96 6.73 6.73
C LEU A 9 -8.47 5.32 6.44
N HIS A 10 -9.53 4.90 7.12
CA HIS A 10 -10.19 3.62 6.82
C HIS A 10 -10.82 3.62 5.43
N ARG A 11 -11.41 4.73 5.00
CA ARG A 11 -11.97 4.88 3.65
C ARG A 11 -10.87 4.86 2.59
N LYS A 12 -9.77 5.59 2.80
CA LYS A 12 -8.59 5.55 1.93
C LYS A 12 -7.98 4.15 1.85
N LEU A 13 -7.94 3.43 2.98
CA LEU A 13 -7.47 2.05 2.98
C LEU A 13 -8.31 1.17 2.06
N ALA A 14 -9.64 1.25 2.17
CA ALA A 14 -10.55 0.49 1.33
C ALA A 14 -10.39 0.85 -0.15
N ASP A 15 -10.32 2.15 -0.46
CA ASP A 15 -10.14 2.66 -1.83
C ASP A 15 -8.81 2.21 -2.44
N VAL A 16 -7.71 2.32 -1.70
CA VAL A 16 -6.38 1.88 -2.15
C VAL A 16 -6.33 0.36 -2.30
N SER A 17 -6.97 -0.39 -1.40
CA SER A 17 -7.05 -1.86 -1.49
C SER A 17 -7.83 -2.30 -2.72
N ASP A 18 -8.96 -1.66 -3.01
CA ASP A 18 -9.78 -1.93 -4.19
C ASP A 18 -9.04 -1.57 -5.49
N LEU A 19 -8.37 -0.41 -5.50
CA LEU A 19 -7.51 0.02 -6.61
C LEU A 19 -6.41 -1.01 -6.89
N ILE A 20 -5.72 -1.49 -5.85
CA ILE A 20 -4.67 -2.51 -5.98
C ILE A 20 -5.25 -3.84 -6.47
N ALA A 21 -6.43 -4.24 -6.01
CA ALA A 21 -7.11 -5.45 -6.45
C ALA A 21 -7.53 -5.36 -7.93
N GLY A 22 -7.90 -4.17 -8.41
CA GLY A 22 -8.23 -3.90 -9.81
C GLY A 22 -7.02 -3.69 -10.72
N THR A 23 -5.84 -3.40 -10.16
CA THR A 23 -4.60 -3.23 -10.93
C THR A 23 -4.01 -4.58 -11.35
N ARG A 24 -3.53 -4.64 -12.60
CA ARG A 24 -2.93 -5.86 -13.16
C ARG A 24 -1.73 -6.35 -12.32
N PRO A 25 -1.59 -7.66 -12.13
CA PRO A 25 -0.39 -8.26 -11.53
C PRO A 25 0.88 -7.74 -12.22
N GLY A 26 1.89 -7.37 -11.43
CA GLY A 26 3.14 -6.79 -11.92
C GLY A 26 3.16 -5.27 -12.03
N ASN A 27 2.01 -4.58 -11.89
CA ASN A 27 1.95 -3.12 -11.75
C ASN A 27 1.41 -2.67 -10.39
N ARG A 28 0.96 -3.60 -9.55
CA ARG A 28 0.34 -3.26 -8.26
C ARG A 28 1.36 -2.63 -7.32
N HIS A 29 2.62 -3.05 -7.43
CA HIS A 29 3.74 -2.47 -6.69
C HIS A 29 3.92 -0.96 -6.88
N GLN A 30 3.37 -0.35 -7.94
CA GLN A 30 3.38 1.12 -8.10
C GLN A 30 2.57 1.85 -7.02
N HIS A 31 1.68 1.15 -6.32
CA HIS A 31 0.89 1.68 -5.21
C HIS A 31 1.58 1.55 -3.85
N LEU A 32 2.78 0.97 -3.76
CA LEU A 32 3.55 0.85 -2.50
C LEU A 32 3.74 2.20 -1.82
N THR A 33 4.10 3.24 -2.57
CA THR A 33 4.31 4.58 -2.01
C THR A 33 3.05 5.08 -1.29
N LYS A 34 1.86 4.88 -1.88
CA LYS A 34 0.58 5.25 -1.26
C LYS A 34 0.30 4.45 0.02
N LEU A 35 0.62 3.16 0.05
CA LEU A 35 0.47 2.34 1.25
C LEU A 35 1.42 2.80 2.37
N HIS A 36 2.67 3.14 2.04
CA HIS A 36 3.64 3.67 3.01
C HIS A 36 3.16 5.00 3.61
N GLU A 37 2.63 5.90 2.79
CA GLU A 37 2.03 7.15 3.27
C GLU A 37 0.85 6.87 4.20
N LEU A 38 -0.03 5.93 3.82
CA LEU A 38 -1.18 5.54 4.63
C LEU A 38 -0.76 4.98 5.99
N VAL A 39 0.20 4.05 6.03
CA VAL A 39 0.77 3.53 7.29
C VAL A 39 1.35 4.65 8.14
N GLY A 40 2.08 5.60 7.51
CA GLY A 40 2.61 6.77 8.19
C GLY A 40 1.52 7.71 8.73
N ASP A 41 0.37 7.81 8.06
CA ASP A 41 -0.78 8.56 8.55
C ASP A 41 -1.47 7.87 9.73
N PHE A 42 -1.62 6.54 9.70
CA PHE A 42 -2.12 5.76 10.85
C PHE A 42 -1.21 5.95 12.07
N SER A 43 0.11 5.80 11.89
CA SER A 43 1.10 5.97 12.96
C SER A 43 1.11 7.40 13.52
N ARG A 44 1.09 8.43 12.66
CA ARG A 44 1.02 9.84 13.09
C ARG A 44 -0.24 10.17 13.88
N LYS A 45 -1.33 9.43 13.66
CA LYS A 45 -2.58 9.58 14.41
C LYS A 45 -2.67 8.72 15.67
N GLY A 46 -1.64 7.92 15.98
CA GLY A 46 -1.67 6.97 17.09
C GLY A 46 -2.69 5.85 16.87
N LEU A 47 -3.09 5.60 15.63
CA LEU A 47 -4.01 4.52 15.27
C LEU A 47 -3.21 3.25 14.99
N ASN A 48 -3.80 2.12 15.36
CA ASN A 48 -3.19 0.83 15.08
C ASN A 48 -3.22 0.56 13.57
N VAL A 49 -2.07 0.19 13.00
CA VAL A 49 -1.95 -0.15 11.58
C VAL A 49 -2.65 -1.48 11.34
N PRO A 50 -3.62 -1.57 10.42
CA PRO A 50 -4.34 -2.82 10.17
C PRO A 50 -3.40 -3.93 9.66
N PRO A 51 -3.56 -5.19 10.10
CA PRO A 51 -2.71 -6.29 9.65
C PRO A 51 -2.84 -6.54 8.14
N ASN A 52 -4.03 -6.32 7.58
CA ASN A 52 -4.26 -6.43 6.13
C ASN A 52 -3.43 -5.43 5.34
N LEU A 53 -3.19 -4.23 5.88
CA LEU A 53 -2.37 -3.20 5.24
C LEU A 53 -0.89 -3.60 5.20
N ARG A 54 -0.37 -4.16 6.30
CA ARG A 54 0.99 -4.72 6.34
C ARG A 54 1.16 -5.86 5.36
N ARG A 55 0.22 -6.81 5.34
CA ARG A 55 0.26 -7.95 4.42
C ARG A 55 0.28 -7.50 2.96
N LEU A 56 -0.52 -6.47 2.63
CA LEU A 56 -0.54 -5.89 1.29
C LEU A 56 0.79 -5.20 0.94
N GLN A 57 1.41 -4.49 1.88
CA GLN A 57 2.75 -3.93 1.67
C GLN A 57 3.79 -5.01 1.39
N GLU A 58 3.79 -6.10 2.14
CA GLU A 58 4.74 -7.21 1.94
C GLU A 58 4.55 -7.87 0.57
N ASP A 59 3.30 -8.17 0.19
CA ASP A 59 2.95 -8.77 -1.11
C ASP A 59 3.43 -7.89 -2.27
N LEU A 60 3.13 -6.59 -2.21
CA LEU A 60 3.55 -5.65 -3.24
C LEU A 60 5.05 -5.40 -3.25
N THR A 61 5.72 -5.47 -2.09
CA THR A 61 7.19 -5.36 -2.00
C THR A 61 7.84 -6.54 -2.70
N ASN A 62 7.34 -7.75 -2.47
CA ASN A 62 7.79 -8.94 -3.20
C ASN A 62 7.54 -8.79 -4.70
N GLU A 63 6.35 -8.34 -5.12
CA GLU A 63 6.06 -8.10 -6.54
C GLU A 63 7.00 -7.05 -7.17
N ALA A 64 7.33 -5.96 -6.45
CA ALA A 64 8.29 -4.96 -6.92
C ALA A 64 9.71 -5.53 -7.05
N ILE A 65 10.11 -6.39 -6.11
CA ILE A 65 11.38 -7.10 -6.15
C ILE A 65 11.39 -8.00 -7.39
N GLU A 66 10.43 -8.91 -7.52
CA GLU A 66 10.31 -9.83 -8.66
C GLU A 66 10.30 -9.08 -10.00
N SER A 67 9.52 -8.00 -10.12
CA SER A 67 9.48 -7.18 -11.35
C SER A 67 10.84 -6.55 -11.70
N ARG A 68 11.66 -6.20 -10.71
CA ARG A 68 13.03 -5.71 -10.93
C ARG A 68 14.00 -6.81 -11.35
N PHE A 69 13.79 -8.04 -10.87
CA PHE A 69 14.63 -9.20 -11.21
C PHE A 69 14.24 -9.81 -12.56
N ASP A 70 12.96 -9.82 -12.93
CA ASP A 70 12.44 -10.32 -14.22
C ASP A 70 13.04 -9.56 -15.43
N ASN A 71 13.43 -8.30 -15.21
CA ASN A 71 14.03 -7.44 -16.22
C ASN A 71 15.57 -7.46 -16.26
N MET A 72 16.24 -8.33 -15.50
CA MET A 72 17.69 -8.49 -15.61
C MET A 72 18.04 -9.45 -16.76
N PRO A 73 18.67 -8.98 -17.86
CA PRO A 73 19.20 -9.88 -18.86
C PRO A 73 20.34 -10.69 -18.22
N ILE A 74 20.24 -12.02 -18.30
CA ILE A 74 21.40 -12.91 -18.13
C ILE A 74 22.45 -12.62 -19.21
#